data_AF-A0A4R5EFG1-F1
#
_entry.id   AF-A0A4R5EFG1-F1
#
_cell.length_a   1.000
_cell.length_b   1.000
_cell.length_c   1.000
_cell.angle_alpha   90.00
_cell.angle_beta   90.00
_cell.angle_gamma   90.00
#
_symmetry.space_group_name_H-M   'P 1'
#
loop_
_entity.id
_entity.type
_entity.pdbx_description
1 polymer ?
#
loop_
_entity_poly.entity_id
_entity_poly.type
_entity_poly.pdbx_seq_one_letter_code
_entity_poly.pdbx_strand_id
1 'polypeptide(L)'
;MVKHSAVEPGTKVLGVEITERRFHTLYSLSAEVGIDRPRLSRLLRKLGETPAHATEVEIGNMVFEAATTESLIEAFNTAVLLQDVPEYLGATKRQIEALYRAGIVRPLVPRTGRGSVRNVVFARKHLDDLLERLDAFPEHSEAAGENSRPIAYACQRGAGAFEEVFADILAGRVPCFRDPEKFGIAAIYVDVNAVVEMKISA
;
A
#
# COMPACT_ATOMS: atom_id res chain seq x y z
N MET A 1 1.87 35.56 -19.15
CA MET A 1 1.40 34.27 -18.62
C MET A 1 2.15 33.98 -17.34
N VAL A 2 1.50 34.04 -16.18
CA VAL A 2 2.12 33.75 -14.88
C VAL A 2 2.28 32.23 -14.76
N LYS A 3 3.48 31.71 -15.04
CA LYS A 3 3.74 30.26 -15.15
C LYS A 3 4.16 29.58 -13.83
N HIS A 4 4.25 30.31 -12.72
CA HIS A 4 5.00 29.88 -11.52
C HIS A 4 4.31 30.09 -10.17
N SER A 5 3.01 30.32 -10.12
CA SER A 5 2.34 30.65 -8.85
C SER A 5 1.57 29.46 -8.29
N ALA A 6 1.98 29.01 -7.11
CA ALA A 6 1.22 28.08 -6.27
C ALA A 6 0.01 28.85 -5.67
N VAL A 7 -1.00 29.09 -6.49
CA VAL A 7 -2.16 29.91 -6.16
C VAL A 7 -3.41 29.06 -6.27
N GLU A 8 -4.39 29.34 -5.41
CA GLU A 8 -5.65 28.60 -5.38
C GLU A 8 -6.50 28.88 -6.64
N PRO A 9 -7.26 27.88 -7.14
CA PRO A 9 -8.23 28.10 -8.21
C PRO A 9 -9.25 29.18 -7.80
N GLY A 10 -9.67 30.02 -8.75
CA GLY A 10 -10.55 31.16 -8.51
C GLY A 10 -9.86 32.44 -8.05
N THR A 11 -8.54 32.40 -7.77
CA THR A 11 -7.79 33.63 -7.43
C THR A 11 -7.49 34.42 -8.70
N LYS A 12 -7.83 35.72 -8.71
CA LYS A 12 -7.42 36.64 -9.77
C LYS A 12 -5.99 37.12 -9.53
N VAL A 13 -5.07 36.73 -10.40
CA VAL A 13 -3.67 37.17 -10.39
C VAL A 13 -3.41 37.99 -11.64
N LEU A 14 -3.03 39.26 -11.46
CA LEU A 14 -2.76 40.20 -12.56
C LEU A 14 -3.90 40.26 -13.61
N GLY A 15 -5.15 40.19 -13.15
CA GLY A 15 -6.35 40.26 -13.99
C GLY A 15 -6.73 38.96 -14.71
N VAL A 16 -5.97 37.88 -14.53
CA VAL A 16 -6.29 36.55 -15.05
C VAL A 16 -6.77 35.66 -13.92
N GLU A 17 -7.91 35.01 -14.12
CA GLU A 17 -8.45 34.02 -13.18
C GLU A 17 -7.71 32.69 -13.36
N ILE A 18 -7.21 32.14 -12.26
CA ILE A 18 -6.56 30.84 -12.26
C ILE A 18 -7.66 29.79 -12.19
N THR A 19 -7.86 29.05 -13.28
CA THR A 19 -8.89 28.00 -13.36
C THR A 19 -8.46 26.71 -12.67
N GLU A 20 -7.16 26.44 -12.61
CA GLU A 20 -6.61 25.18 -12.10
C GLU A 20 -5.34 25.42 -11.28
N ARG A 21 -5.20 24.69 -10.17
CA ARG A 21 -4.00 24.71 -9.33
C ARG A 21 -2.93 23.88 -10.00
N ARG A 22 -1.86 24.52 -10.46
CA ARG A 22 -0.73 23.82 -11.10
C ARG A 22 0.34 23.35 -10.12
N PHE A 23 0.52 24.07 -9.02
CA PHE A 23 1.56 23.78 -8.03
C PHE A 23 1.02 23.92 -6.61
N HIS A 24 1.49 23.06 -5.71
CA HIS A 24 1.34 23.20 -4.27
C HIS A 24 2.65 23.72 -3.69
N THR A 25 2.56 24.65 -2.75
CA THR A 25 3.65 24.86 -1.80
C THR A 25 3.57 23.79 -0.70
N LEU A 26 4.63 23.64 0.11
CA LEU A 26 4.53 22.84 1.32
C LEU A 26 3.36 23.28 2.23
N TYR A 27 3.02 24.58 2.22
CA TYR A 27 1.90 25.12 3.00
C TYR A 27 0.55 24.63 2.47
N SER A 28 0.27 24.80 1.18
CA SER A 28 -1.01 24.37 0.60
C SER A 28 -1.14 22.85 0.62
N LEU A 29 -0.06 22.11 0.40
CA LEU A 29 -0.04 20.66 0.51
C LEU A 29 -0.31 20.18 1.94
N SER A 30 0.28 20.86 2.93
CA SER A 30 0.04 20.58 4.36
C SER A 30 -1.42 20.78 4.74
N ALA A 31 -2.05 21.84 4.25
CA ALA A 31 -3.48 22.10 4.49
C ALA A 31 -4.38 21.03 3.87
N GLU A 32 -4.05 20.59 2.65
CA GLU A 32 -4.85 19.66 1.87
C GLU A 32 -4.77 18.22 2.36
N VAL A 33 -3.60 17.81 2.84
CA VAL A 33 -3.39 16.47 3.44
C VAL A 33 -3.72 16.45 4.94
N GLY A 34 -3.90 17.61 5.57
CA GLY A 34 -4.16 17.72 7.02
C GLY A 34 -2.98 17.30 7.89
N ILE A 35 -1.75 17.33 7.36
CA ILE A 35 -0.51 16.97 8.08
C ILE A 35 0.29 18.25 8.33
N ASP A 36 0.77 18.45 9.56
CA ASP A 36 1.60 19.60 9.92
C ASP A 36 2.87 19.72 9.05
N ARG A 37 3.28 20.95 8.71
CA ARG A 37 4.39 21.21 7.76
C ARG A 37 5.70 20.53 8.14
N PRO A 38 6.18 20.57 9.40
CA PRO A 38 7.39 19.84 9.79
C PRO A 38 7.29 18.33 9.57
N ARG A 39 6.13 17.74 9.89
CA ARG A 39 5.90 16.32 9.64
C ARG A 39 5.82 16.02 8.15
N LEU A 40 5.08 16.79 7.37
CA LEU A 40 4.95 16.60 5.92
C LEU A 40 6.31 16.69 5.22
N SER A 41 7.14 17.68 5.57
CA SER A 41 8.51 17.80 5.06
C SER A 41 9.35 16.54 5.30
N ARG A 42 9.27 15.95 6.50
CA ARG A 42 9.95 14.69 6.81
C ARG A 42 9.38 13.51 6.03
N LEU A 43 8.08 13.49 5.75
CA LEU A 43 7.44 12.44 4.96
C LEU A 43 7.85 12.52 3.49
N LEU A 44 7.79 13.70 2.89
CA LEU A 44 8.20 13.95 1.50
C LEU A 44 9.66 13.54 1.28
N ARG A 45 10.54 13.85 2.23
CA ARG A 45 11.95 13.40 2.17
C ARG A 45 12.09 11.87 2.18
N LYS A 46 11.29 11.16 2.98
CA LYS A 46 11.30 9.69 3.03
C LYS A 46 10.72 9.04 1.79
N LEU A 47 9.81 9.73 1.11
CA LEU A 47 9.21 9.32 -0.15
C LEU A 47 10.12 9.61 -1.35
N GLY A 48 11.16 10.44 -1.17
CA GLY A 48 12.07 10.84 -2.24
C GLY A 48 11.61 12.05 -3.04
N GLU A 49 10.48 12.67 -2.66
CA GLU A 49 9.90 13.86 -3.31
C GLU A 49 10.72 15.14 -3.07
N THR A 50 11.64 15.10 -2.10
CA THR A 50 12.56 16.21 -1.82
C THR A 50 13.99 15.69 -1.67
N PRO A 51 15.01 16.45 -2.10
CA PRO A 51 16.40 16.05 -1.95
C PRO A 51 16.77 15.72 -0.50
N ALA A 52 17.52 14.64 -0.29
CA ALA A 52 17.88 14.15 1.04
C ALA A 52 18.66 15.18 1.88
N HIS A 53 19.40 16.09 1.23
CA HIS A 53 20.23 17.10 1.87
C HIS A 53 19.58 18.49 1.97
N ALA A 54 18.35 18.67 1.47
CA ALA A 54 17.68 19.96 1.52
C ALA A 54 17.39 20.37 2.96
N THR A 55 17.68 21.62 3.31
CA THR A 55 17.33 22.24 4.60
C THR A 55 15.82 22.46 4.71
N GLU A 56 15.30 22.67 5.93
CA GLU A 56 13.87 22.97 6.11
C GLU A 56 13.44 24.25 5.40
N VAL A 57 14.34 25.24 5.29
CA VAL A 57 14.09 26.50 4.58
C VAL A 57 13.98 26.26 3.07
N GLU A 58 14.87 25.45 2.51
CA GLU A 58 14.82 25.09 1.09
C GLU A 58 13.52 24.34 0.77
N ILE A 59 13.13 23.35 1.57
CA ILE A 59 11.88 22.60 1.38
C ILE A 59 10.66 23.51 1.55
N GLY A 60 10.69 24.45 2.49
CA GLY A 60 9.61 25.41 2.69
C GLY A 60 9.31 26.28 1.46
N ASN A 61 10.31 26.49 0.60
CA ASN A 61 10.21 27.25 -0.63
C ASN A 61 10.02 26.38 -1.89
N MET A 62 10.00 25.05 -1.76
CA MET A 62 9.75 24.15 -2.89
C MET A 62 8.29 24.23 -3.33
N VAL A 63 8.11 24.04 -4.63
CA VAL A 63 6.81 23.85 -5.28
C VAL A 63 6.72 22.44 -5.82
N PHE A 64 5.57 21.81 -5.60
CA PHE A 64 5.25 20.45 -6.03
C PHE A 64 4.18 20.54 -7.11
N GLU A 65 4.36 19.85 -8.22
CA GLU A 65 3.37 19.87 -9.30
C GLU A 65 2.08 19.17 -8.85
N ALA A 66 0.93 19.81 -9.04
CA ALA A 66 -0.35 19.29 -8.57
C ALA A 66 -0.66 17.92 -9.19
N ALA A 67 -0.49 17.80 -10.51
CA ALA A 67 -0.71 16.56 -11.25
C ALA A 67 0.14 15.38 -10.73
N THR A 68 1.34 15.62 -10.21
CA THR A 68 2.18 14.55 -9.64
C THR A 68 1.91 14.31 -8.15
N THR A 69 1.29 15.26 -7.46
CA THR A 69 1.07 15.21 -6.01
C THR A 69 -0.35 14.75 -5.65
N GLU A 70 -1.29 14.78 -6.59
CA GLU A 70 -2.67 14.29 -6.41
C GLU A 70 -2.71 12.86 -5.86
N SER A 71 -1.94 11.94 -6.45
CA SER A 71 -1.88 10.55 -5.97
C SER A 71 -1.35 10.45 -4.54
N LEU A 72 -0.44 11.36 -4.15
CA LEU A 72 0.09 11.39 -2.79
C LEU A 72 -0.96 11.91 -1.79
N ILE A 73 -1.67 12.97 -2.17
CA ILE A 73 -2.76 13.55 -1.38
C ILE A 73 -3.85 12.51 -1.17
N GLU A 74 -4.28 11.86 -2.24
CA GLU A 74 -5.27 10.78 -2.19
C GLU A 74 -4.79 9.62 -1.31
N ALA A 75 -3.54 9.19 -1.46
CA ALA A 75 -2.99 8.09 -0.68
C ALA A 75 -2.95 8.40 0.82
N PHE A 76 -2.69 9.65 1.22
CA PHE A 76 -2.74 10.05 2.62
C PHE A 76 -4.17 10.22 3.15
N ASN A 77 -5.07 10.78 2.36
CA ASN A 77 -6.48 11.01 2.75
C ASN A 77 -7.26 9.69 2.86
N THR A 78 -6.89 8.69 2.07
CA THR A 78 -7.53 7.37 2.07
C THR A 78 -6.76 6.33 2.89
N ALA A 79 -5.69 6.73 3.57
CA ALA A 79 -4.75 5.80 4.18
C ALA A 79 -5.41 4.94 5.27
N VAL A 80 -5.13 3.64 5.24
CA VAL A 80 -5.62 2.66 6.20
C VAL A 80 -4.59 2.46 7.32
N LEU A 81 -5.00 2.51 8.58
CA LEU A 81 -4.11 2.29 9.72
C LEU A 81 -3.79 0.80 9.85
N LEU A 82 -2.58 0.46 10.33
CA LEU A 82 -2.16 -0.93 10.55
C LEU A 82 -3.16 -1.78 11.35
N GLN A 83 -3.90 -1.18 12.28
CA GLN A 83 -4.88 -1.89 13.10
C GLN A 83 -6.13 -2.32 12.29
N ASP A 84 -6.45 -1.61 11.21
CA ASP A 84 -7.64 -1.83 10.38
C ASP A 84 -7.32 -2.71 9.15
N VAL A 85 -6.04 -2.83 8.77
CA VAL A 85 -5.58 -3.67 7.64
C VAL A 85 -6.03 -5.13 7.73
N PRO A 86 -6.01 -5.81 8.91
CA PRO A 86 -6.48 -7.20 9.00
C PRO A 86 -7.93 -7.38 8.56
N GLU A 87 -8.81 -6.49 9.01
CA GLU A 87 -10.22 -6.49 8.59
C GLU A 87 -10.33 -6.16 7.09
N TYR A 88 -9.59 -5.14 6.63
CA TYR A 88 -9.58 -4.72 5.24
C TYR A 88 -9.17 -5.81 4.25
N LEU A 89 -8.18 -6.63 4.60
CA LEU A 89 -7.65 -7.69 3.73
C LEU A 89 -8.26 -9.08 4.01
N GLY A 90 -9.23 -9.18 4.92
CA GLY A 90 -9.82 -10.47 5.31
C GLY A 90 -8.77 -11.42 5.90
N ALA A 91 -7.91 -10.93 6.79
CA ALA A 91 -6.79 -11.68 7.36
C ALA A 91 -6.69 -11.53 8.87
N THR A 92 -5.96 -12.43 9.51
CA THR A 92 -5.62 -12.28 10.93
C THR A 92 -4.50 -11.25 11.12
N LYS A 93 -4.45 -10.63 12.31
CA LYS A 93 -3.36 -9.71 12.68
C LYS A 93 -1.97 -10.32 12.48
N ARG A 94 -1.79 -11.60 12.82
CA ARG A 94 -0.51 -12.31 12.67
C ARG A 94 -0.09 -12.45 11.21
N GLN A 95 -1.04 -12.75 10.31
CA GLN A 95 -0.77 -12.82 8.87
C GLN A 95 -0.37 -11.45 8.32
N ILE A 96 -1.07 -10.38 8.70
CA ILE A 96 -0.69 -9.03 8.28
C ILE A 96 0.70 -8.64 8.80
N GLU A 97 1.03 -8.95 10.05
CA GLU A 97 2.38 -8.71 10.58
C GLU A 97 3.46 -9.47 9.79
N ALA A 98 3.20 -10.72 9.40
CA ALA A 98 4.11 -11.51 8.58
C ALA A 98 4.29 -10.89 7.19
N LEU A 99 3.19 -10.57 6.49
CA LEU A 99 3.22 -9.92 5.17
C LEU A 99 3.88 -8.54 5.20
N TYR A 100 3.68 -7.79 6.29
CA TYR A 100 4.32 -6.50 6.49
C TYR A 100 5.84 -6.62 6.71
N ARG A 101 6.29 -7.61 7.50
CA ARG A 101 7.72 -7.89 7.68
C ARG A 101 8.37 -8.39 6.40
N ALA A 102 7.66 -9.17 5.60
CA ALA A 102 8.10 -9.67 4.30
C ALA A 102 8.08 -8.61 3.18
N GLY A 103 7.51 -7.42 3.43
CA GLY A 103 7.44 -6.34 2.44
C GLY A 103 6.39 -6.56 1.35
N ILE A 104 5.45 -7.49 1.53
CA ILE A 104 4.33 -7.74 0.62
C ILE A 104 3.24 -6.66 0.84
N VAL A 105 2.88 -6.44 2.11
CA VAL A 105 2.03 -5.32 2.52
C VAL A 105 2.94 -4.16 2.88
N ARG A 106 3.01 -3.13 2.03
CA ARG A 106 4.00 -2.05 2.16
C ARG A 106 3.39 -0.79 2.74
N PRO A 107 4.03 -0.17 3.75
CA PRO A 107 3.51 1.06 4.31
C PRO A 107 3.63 2.18 3.27
N LEU A 108 2.70 3.14 3.31
CA LEU A 108 2.74 4.31 2.44
C LEU A 108 4.05 5.08 2.62
N VAL A 109 4.54 5.17 3.86
CA VAL A 109 5.79 5.83 4.20
C VAL A 109 6.83 4.79 4.60
N PRO A 110 7.95 4.66 3.87
CA PRO A 110 9.00 3.71 4.20
C PRO A 110 9.58 3.90 5.60
N ARG A 111 9.96 2.79 6.23
CA ARG A 111 10.66 2.80 7.52
C ARG A 111 12.15 2.97 7.30
N THR A 112 12.68 4.11 7.74
CA THR A 112 14.13 4.37 7.77
C THR A 112 14.79 3.97 9.09
N GLY A 113 14.05 3.41 10.05
CA GLY A 113 14.55 3.00 11.38
C GLY A 113 13.47 2.53 12.37
N ARG A 114 13.88 2.14 13.59
CA ARG A 114 12.94 1.83 14.70
C ARG A 114 12.30 3.13 15.20
N GLY A 115 10.98 3.13 15.39
CA GLY A 115 10.23 4.31 15.86
C GLY A 115 10.10 5.45 14.85
N SER A 116 10.59 5.29 13.61
CA SER A 116 10.65 6.38 12.63
C SER A 116 9.28 6.88 12.14
N VAL A 117 8.20 6.13 12.38
CA VAL A 117 6.83 6.53 12.03
C VAL A 117 5.92 6.11 13.19
N ARG A 118 5.24 7.08 13.81
CA ARG A 118 4.37 6.87 14.98
C ARG A 118 3.11 6.07 14.63
N ASN A 119 2.52 6.34 13.47
CA ASN A 119 1.32 5.67 12.96
C ASN A 119 1.63 5.10 11.57
N VAL A 120 1.84 3.79 11.49
CA VAL A 120 2.04 3.10 10.22
C VAL A 120 0.70 3.08 9.48
N VAL A 121 0.72 3.64 8.28
CA VAL A 121 -0.44 3.71 7.39
C VAL A 121 -0.10 3.09 6.03
N PHE A 122 -1.13 2.60 5.35
CA PHE A 122 -1.04 1.92 4.06
C PHE A 122 -1.90 2.68 3.06
N ALA A 123 -1.40 2.86 1.84
CA ALA A 123 -2.21 3.43 0.77
C ALA A 123 -3.39 2.48 0.49
N ARG A 124 -4.62 3.00 0.47
CA ARG A 124 -5.79 2.18 0.15
C ARG A 124 -5.62 1.46 -1.18
N LYS A 125 -5.17 2.20 -2.20
CA LYS A 125 -4.86 1.65 -3.53
C LYS A 125 -3.94 0.43 -3.49
N HIS A 126 -2.89 0.43 -2.65
CA HIS A 126 -2.00 -0.75 -2.54
C HIS A 126 -2.72 -1.97 -1.95
N LEU A 127 -3.68 -1.77 -1.06
CA LEU A 127 -4.50 -2.86 -0.51
C LEU A 127 -5.54 -3.34 -1.52
N ASP A 128 -6.15 -2.41 -2.26
CA ASP A 128 -7.10 -2.73 -3.33
C ASP A 128 -6.42 -3.49 -4.48
N ASP A 129 -5.26 -3.02 -4.94
CA ASP A 129 -4.45 -3.73 -5.96
C ASP A 129 -4.11 -5.16 -5.51
N LEU A 130 -3.95 -5.40 -4.20
CA LEU A 130 -3.73 -6.74 -3.66
C LEU A 130 -5.02 -7.56 -3.71
N LEU A 131 -6.15 -7.01 -3.27
CA LEU A 131 -7.46 -7.67 -3.33
C LEU A 131 -7.86 -8.01 -4.76
N GLU A 132 -7.66 -7.10 -5.72
CA GLU A 132 -7.92 -7.34 -7.15
C GLU A 132 -7.10 -8.52 -7.68
N ARG A 133 -5.83 -8.66 -7.26
CA ARG A 133 -5.01 -9.82 -7.62
C ARG A 133 -5.55 -11.13 -7.02
N LEU A 134 -6.07 -11.08 -5.79
CA LEU A 134 -6.68 -12.24 -5.15
C LEU A 134 -7.99 -12.64 -5.84
N ASP A 135 -8.78 -11.67 -6.26
CA ASP A 135 -10.04 -11.89 -6.97
C ASP A 135 -9.84 -12.43 -8.40
N ALA A 136 -8.68 -12.19 -9.00
CA ALA A 136 -8.30 -12.76 -10.29
C ALA A 136 -7.95 -14.26 -10.22
N PHE A 137 -7.85 -14.85 -9.04
CA PHE A 137 -7.57 -16.28 -8.90
C PHE A 137 -8.78 -17.15 -9.26
N PRO A 138 -8.53 -18.37 -9.78
CA PRO A 138 -9.62 -19.25 -10.20
C PRO A 138 -10.50 -19.64 -9.02
N GLU A 139 -11.81 -19.67 -9.24
CA GLU A 139 -12.77 -20.09 -8.21
C GLU A 139 -12.62 -21.56 -7.88
N HIS A 140 -12.87 -21.87 -6.61
CA HIS A 140 -12.89 -23.20 -6.07
C HIS A 140 -14.09 -23.99 -6.63
N SER A 141 -13.90 -24.65 -7.77
CA SER A 141 -14.87 -25.62 -8.30
C SER A 141 -14.76 -26.96 -7.59
N GLU A 142 -15.73 -27.86 -7.79
CA GLU A 142 -15.64 -29.26 -7.31
C GLU A 142 -14.37 -29.99 -7.81
N ALA A 143 -13.71 -29.49 -8.87
CA ALA A 143 -12.45 -30.02 -9.38
C ALA A 143 -11.20 -29.62 -8.55
N ALA A 144 -11.33 -28.77 -7.53
CA ALA A 144 -10.21 -28.29 -6.70
C ALA A 144 -9.57 -29.37 -5.78
N GLY A 145 -10.04 -30.62 -5.85
CA GLY A 145 -9.47 -31.75 -5.14
C GLY A 145 -9.82 -31.78 -3.65
N GLU A 146 -9.97 -32.99 -3.10
CA GLU A 146 -10.36 -33.21 -1.69
C GLU A 146 -9.39 -32.59 -0.65
N ASN A 147 -8.18 -32.21 -1.09
CA ASN A 147 -7.10 -31.68 -0.24
C ASN A 147 -6.96 -30.15 -0.30
N SER A 148 -7.87 -29.45 -0.95
CA SER A 148 -7.91 -27.98 -0.93
C SER A 148 -8.19 -27.47 0.48
N ARG A 149 -7.23 -26.72 1.05
CA ARG A 149 -7.32 -26.16 2.41
C ARG A 149 -6.82 -24.71 2.44
N PRO A 150 -7.21 -23.90 3.43
CA PRO A 150 -6.68 -22.55 3.60
C PRO A 150 -5.16 -22.56 3.76
N ILE A 151 -4.47 -21.51 3.29
CA ILE A 151 -3.00 -21.39 3.36
C ILE A 151 -2.46 -21.65 4.77
N ALA A 152 -3.13 -21.12 5.80
CA ALA A 152 -2.73 -21.29 7.19
C ALA A 152 -2.65 -22.77 7.61
N TYR A 153 -3.54 -23.61 7.09
CA TYR A 153 -3.53 -25.05 7.33
C TYR A 153 -2.35 -25.72 6.62
N ALA A 154 -2.08 -25.34 5.37
CA ALA A 154 -0.92 -25.86 4.63
C ALA A 154 0.39 -25.55 5.37
N CYS A 155 0.54 -24.33 5.91
CA CYS A 155 1.71 -23.93 6.71
C CYS A 155 1.89 -24.81 7.96
N GLN A 156 0.78 -25.15 8.65
CA GLN A 156 0.82 -26.07 9.81
C GLN A 156 1.24 -27.50 9.43
N ARG A 157 1.10 -27.87 8.16
CA ARG A 157 1.43 -29.20 7.62
C ARG A 157 2.81 -29.26 6.94
N GLY A 158 3.63 -28.23 7.11
CA GLY A 158 5.01 -28.22 6.64
C GLY A 158 5.24 -27.50 5.31
N ALA A 159 4.25 -26.74 4.80
CA ALA A 159 4.43 -25.91 3.59
C ALA A 159 5.41 -24.73 3.76
N GLY A 160 5.88 -24.47 4.98
CA GLY A 160 6.80 -23.36 5.30
C GLY A 160 6.09 -22.16 5.93
N ALA A 161 6.76 -21.01 5.89
CA ALA A 161 6.25 -19.77 6.46
C ALA A 161 5.11 -19.19 5.60
N PHE A 162 4.13 -18.57 6.25
CA PHE A 162 2.93 -18.06 5.58
C PHE A 162 3.25 -17.04 4.49
N GLU A 163 4.14 -16.09 4.78
CA GLU A 163 4.58 -15.04 3.87
C GLU A 163 5.29 -15.58 2.63
N GLU A 164 6.03 -16.68 2.76
CA GLU A 164 6.73 -17.32 1.64
C GLU A 164 5.75 -18.03 0.73
N VAL A 165 4.85 -18.83 1.29
CA VAL A 165 3.79 -19.51 0.52
C VAL A 165 2.90 -18.47 -0.16
N PHE A 166 2.52 -17.39 0.53
CA PHE A 166 1.73 -16.33 -0.05
C PHE A 166 2.46 -15.60 -1.19
N ALA A 167 3.78 -15.36 -1.05
CA ALA A 167 4.58 -14.79 -2.12
C ALA A 167 4.68 -15.73 -3.34
N ASP A 168 4.79 -17.04 -3.10
CA ASP A 168 4.81 -18.05 -4.17
C ASP A 168 3.47 -18.11 -4.92
N ILE A 169 2.35 -17.98 -4.21
CA ILE A 169 1.01 -17.87 -4.80
C ILE A 169 0.90 -16.61 -5.67
N LEU A 170 1.29 -15.45 -5.14
CA LEU A 170 1.26 -14.19 -5.91
C LEU A 170 2.17 -14.23 -7.14
N ALA A 171 3.25 -15.00 -7.09
CA ALA A 171 4.15 -15.20 -8.22
C ALA A 171 3.68 -16.28 -9.20
N GLY A 172 2.54 -16.94 -8.95
CA GLY A 172 2.01 -18.03 -9.77
C GLY A 172 2.84 -19.33 -9.69
N ARG A 173 3.73 -19.46 -8.71
CA ARG A 173 4.53 -20.68 -8.50
C ARG A 173 3.71 -21.78 -7.84
N VAL A 174 2.79 -21.40 -6.95
CA VAL A 174 1.87 -22.32 -6.27
C VAL A 174 0.47 -22.11 -6.83
N PRO A 175 -0.14 -23.13 -7.44
CA PRO A 175 -1.55 -23.09 -7.81
C PRO A 175 -2.42 -22.84 -6.57
N CYS A 176 -3.39 -21.95 -6.71
CA CYS A 176 -4.34 -21.63 -5.65
C CYS A 176 -5.74 -21.46 -6.22
N PHE A 177 -6.72 -21.51 -5.33
CA PHE A 177 -8.13 -21.30 -5.63
C PHE A 177 -8.71 -20.29 -4.65
N ARG A 178 -9.71 -19.53 -5.10
CA ARG A 178 -10.51 -18.67 -4.22
C ARG A 178 -11.85 -19.30 -3.88
N ASP A 179 -12.21 -19.25 -2.61
CA ASP A 179 -13.53 -19.63 -2.09
C ASP A 179 -14.48 -18.43 -2.23
N PRO A 180 -15.54 -18.50 -3.07
CA PRO A 180 -16.41 -17.37 -3.36
C PRO A 180 -17.26 -16.92 -2.16
N GLU A 181 -17.39 -17.76 -1.13
CA GLU A 181 -18.13 -17.41 0.10
C GLU A 181 -17.28 -16.61 1.10
N LYS A 182 -15.98 -16.47 0.83
CA LYS A 182 -15.03 -15.79 1.70
C LYS A 182 -14.41 -14.58 1.01
N PHE A 183 -13.82 -13.71 1.82
CA PHE A 183 -13.24 -12.46 1.37
C PHE A 183 -11.73 -12.38 1.63
N GLY A 184 -11.00 -11.80 0.68
CA GLY A 184 -9.59 -11.45 0.81
C GLY A 184 -8.69 -12.68 1.01
N ILE A 185 -7.71 -12.55 1.91
CA ILE A 185 -6.70 -13.58 2.17
C ILE A 185 -7.33 -14.87 2.73
N ALA A 186 -8.38 -14.76 3.54
CA ALA A 186 -9.09 -15.92 4.08
C ALA A 186 -9.82 -16.75 3.01
N ALA A 187 -10.03 -16.18 1.82
CA ALA A 187 -10.64 -16.88 0.69
C ALA A 187 -9.65 -17.75 -0.07
N ILE A 188 -8.34 -17.70 0.22
CA ILE A 188 -7.34 -18.40 -0.59
C ILE A 188 -7.04 -19.80 -0.06
N TYR A 189 -7.15 -20.77 -0.95
CA TYR A 189 -6.94 -22.18 -0.71
C TYR A 189 -5.87 -22.73 -1.64
N VAL A 190 -5.18 -23.76 -1.17
CA VAL A 190 -4.14 -24.47 -1.91
C VAL A 190 -4.28 -25.97 -1.67
N ASP A 191 -3.80 -26.78 -2.61
CA ASP A 191 -3.60 -28.21 -2.37
C ASP A 191 -2.39 -28.40 -1.45
N VAL A 192 -2.66 -28.92 -0.25
CA VAL A 192 -1.64 -29.06 0.80
C VAL A 192 -0.50 -30.00 0.37
N ASN A 193 -0.81 -31.10 -0.30
CA ASN A 193 0.19 -32.10 -0.65
C ASN A 193 1.10 -31.57 -1.75
N ALA A 194 0.52 -30.93 -2.78
CA ALA A 194 1.29 -30.33 -3.86
C ALA A 194 2.28 -29.28 -3.32
N VAL A 195 1.84 -28.41 -2.41
CA VAL A 195 2.71 -27.37 -1.83
C VAL A 195 3.83 -27.98 -0.98
N VAL A 196 3.53 -28.99 -0.17
CA VAL A 196 4.54 -29.67 0.67
C VAL A 196 5.56 -30.42 -0.20
N GLU A 197 5.12 -31.13 -1.23
CA GLU A 197 6.01 -31.84 -2.16
C GLU A 197 6.93 -30.87 -2.92
N MET A 198 6.40 -29.74 -3.37
CA MET A 198 7.20 -28.68 -4.00
C MET A 198 8.27 -28.13 -3.07
N LYS A 199 7.98 -27.98 -1.77
CA LYS A 199 8.95 -27.47 -0.77
C LYS A 199 9.99 -28.51 -0.36
N ILE A 200 9.65 -29.80 -0.40
CA ILE A 200 10.61 -30.89 -0.16
C ILE A 200 11.58 -31.03 -1.35
N SER A 201 11.13 -30.69 -2.57
CA SER A 201 11.90 -30.84 -3.80
C SER A 201 12.75 -29.61 -4.18
N ALA A 202 12.66 -28.52 -3.40
CA ALA A 202 13.38 -27.25 -3.60
C ALA A 202 14.54 -27.10 -2.60
#